data_AF-I4VQK3-F1
#
_entry.id   AF-I4VQK3-F1
#
_cell.length_a   1.000
_cell.length_b   1.000
_cell.length_c   1.000
_cell.angle_alpha   90.00
_cell.angle_beta   90.00
_cell.angle_gamma   90.00
#
_symmetry.space_group_name_H-M   'P 1'
#
loop_
_entity.id
_entity.type
_entity.pdbx_description
1 polymer ?
#
loop_
_entity_poly.entity_id
_entity_poly.type
_entity_poly.pdbx_seq_one_letter_code
_entity_poly.pdbx_strand_id
1 'polypeptide(L)' 'MASMLFGFFYYALYWRYRELFNEDGRYLDPHDLVVHHAQAALLALPACGFALLAIALFAVHRIHRRSRRKTP' A
#
# COMPACT_ATOMS: atom_id res chain seq x y z
N MET A 1 -2.15 -2.17 9.94
CA MET A 1 -3.51 -2.06 9.36
C MET A 1 -3.56 -1.12 8.18
N ALA A 2 -3.24 0.17 8.32
CA ALA A 2 -3.35 1.14 7.21
C ALA A 2 -2.62 0.70 5.93
N SER A 3 -1.35 0.28 6.02
CA SER A 3 -0.59 -0.22 4.86
C SER A 3 -1.28 -1.39 4.14
N MET A 4 -1.88 -2.34 4.88
CA MET A 4 -2.61 -3.46 4.31
C MET A 4 -3.88 -3.01 3.59
N LEU A 5 -4.62 -2.05 4.18
CA LEU A 5 -5.84 -1.51 3.58
C LEU A 5 -5.52 -0.77 2.27
N PHE A 6 -4.51 0.11 2.28
CA PHE A 6 -4.07 0.83 1.08
C PHE A 6 -3.50 -0.12 0.03
N GLY A 7 -2.75 -1.15 0.44
CA GLY A 7 -2.26 -2.19 -0.45
C GLY A 7 -3.39 -3.03 -1.08
N PHE A 8 -4.40 -3.39 -0.30
CA PHE A 8 -5.59 -4.09 -0.80
C PHE A 8 -6.34 -3.23 -1.82
N PHE A 9 -6.62 -1.96 -1.50
CA PHE A 9 -7.29 -1.07 -2.44
C PHE A 9 -6.44 -0.76 -3.67
N TYR A 10 -5.12 -0.61 -3.53
CA TYR A 10 -4.19 -0.49 -4.65
C TYR A 10 -4.30 -1.71 -5.58
N TYR A 11 -4.34 -2.92 -5.02
CA TYR A 11 -4.50 -4.13 -5.81
C TYR A 11 -5.87 -4.20 -6.50
N ALA A 12 -6.94 -4.00 -5.71
CA ALA A 12 -8.31 -4.16 -6.15
C ALA A 12 -8.76 -3.10 -7.16
N LEU A 13 -8.24 -1.86 -7.05
CA LEU A 13 -8.67 -0.73 -7.88
C LEU A 13 -7.71 -0.40 -9.02
N TYR A 14 -6.44 -0.79 -8.92
CA TYR A 14 -5.41 -0.45 -9.91
C TYR A 14 -4.65 -1.65 -10.43
N TRP A 15 -3.91 -2.39 -9.59
CA TRP A 15 -2.92 -3.36 -10.06
C TRP A 15 -3.52 -4.46 -10.93
N ARG A 16 -4.71 -4.98 -10.55
CA ARG A 16 -5.44 -5.99 -11.32
C ARG A 16 -5.80 -5.52 -12.74
N TYR A 17 -6.04 -4.22 -12.93
CA TYR A 17 -6.53 -3.63 -14.17
C TYR A 17 -5.46 -2.82 -14.92
N ARG A 18 -4.21 -2.83 -14.45
CA ARG A 18 -3.14 -1.91 -14.90
C ARG A 18 -2.86 -1.96 -16.41
N GLU A 19 -3.16 -3.08 -17.06
CA GLU A 19 -2.92 -3.32 -18.50
C GLU A 19 -4.20 -3.16 -19.34
N LEU A 20 -5.34 -2.86 -18.70
CA LEU A 20 -6.66 -2.78 -19.34
C LEU A 20 -7.17 -1.34 -19.47
N PHE A 21 -6.47 -0.37 -18.90
CA PHE A 21 -6.85 1.03 -19.01
C PHE A 21 -6.74 1.54 -20.45
N ASN A 22 -7.75 2.32 -20.87
CA ASN A 22 -7.73 3.01 -22.16
C ASN A 22 -6.84 4.26 -22.12
N GLU A 23 -6.81 5.02 -23.21
CA GLU A 23 -6.03 6.27 -23.35
C GLU A 23 -6.40 7.34 -22.29
N ASP A 24 -7.65 7.32 -21.81
CA ASP A 24 -8.13 8.21 -20.73
C ASP A 24 -7.77 7.72 -19.32
N GLY A 25 -7.09 6.58 -19.20
CA GLY A 25 -6.75 5.96 -17.91
C GLY A 25 -7.95 5.37 -17.18
N ARG A 26 -8.96 4.89 -17.91
CA ARG A 26 -10.20 4.31 -17.36
C ARG A 26 -10.42 2.90 -17.88
N TYR A 27 -11.01 2.05 -17.05
CA TYR A 27 -11.43 0.71 -17.43
C TYR A 27 -12.82 0.45 -16.85
N LEU A 28 -13.78 0.09 -17.70
CA LEU A 28 -15.11 -0.33 -17.26
C LEU A 28 -15.11 -1.86 -17.12
N ASP A 29 -15.29 -2.35 -15.90
CA ASP A 29 -15.45 -3.78 -15.66
C ASP A 29 -16.83 -4.23 -16.17
N PRO A 30 -16.91 -5.11 -17.18
CA PRO A 30 -18.19 -5.52 -17.76
C PRO A 30 -18.99 -6.43 -16.82
N HIS A 31 -18.36 -7.05 -15.82
CA HIS A 31 -19.04 -7.92 -14.87
C HIS A 31 -19.67 -7.13 -13.72
N ASP A 32 -18.89 -6.20 -13.14
CA ASP A 32 -19.31 -5.44 -11.97
C ASP A 32 -19.93 -4.08 -12.33
N LEU A 33 -19.84 -3.66 -13.59
CA LEU A 33 -20.28 -2.34 -14.09
C LEU A 33 -19.62 -1.17 -13.33
N VAL A 34 -18.40 -1.38 -12.84
CA VAL A 34 -17.61 -0.38 -12.09
C VAL A 34 -16.51 0.19 -12.98
N VAL A 35 -16.29 1.51 -12.87
CA VAL A 35 -15.18 2.18 -13.53
C VAL A 35 -13.97 2.23 -12.61
N HIS A 36 -12.86 1.68 -13.07
CA HIS A 36 -11.55 1.74 -12.45
C HIS A 36 -10.72 2.84 -13.09
N HIS A 37 -9.90 3.52 -12.27
CA HIS A 37 -9.08 4.65 -12.70
C HIS A 37 -7.60 4.37 -12.47
N ALA A 38 -6.77 4.70 -13.45
CA ALA A 38 -5.31 4.63 -13.33
C ALA A 38 -4.78 5.50 -12.16
N GLN A 39 -5.49 6.56 -11.79
CA GLN A 39 -5.19 7.42 -10.63
C GLN A 39 -5.14 6.64 -9.30
N ALA A 40 -5.83 5.51 -9.20
CA ALA A 40 -5.77 4.64 -8.02
C ALA A 40 -4.36 4.06 -7.78
N ALA A 41 -3.43 4.19 -8.75
CA ALA A 41 -2.00 3.93 -8.55
C ALA A 41 -1.42 4.69 -7.35
N LEU A 42 -1.96 5.89 -7.04
CA LEU A 42 -1.50 6.72 -5.94
C LEU A 42 -1.67 6.06 -4.57
N LEU A 43 -2.52 5.04 -4.44
CA LEU A 43 -2.70 4.27 -3.20
C LEU A 43 -1.44 3.50 -2.79
N ALA A 44 -0.49 3.27 -3.71
CA ALA A 44 0.82 2.70 -3.37
C ALA A 44 1.64 3.62 -2.45
N LEU A 45 1.52 4.93 -2.60
CA LEU A 45 2.29 5.90 -1.80
C LEU A 45 2.00 5.78 -0.30
N PRO A 46 0.75 5.89 0.19
CA PRO A 46 0.45 5.70 1.60
C PRO A 46 0.74 4.27 2.05
N ALA A 47 0.51 3.25 1.21
CA ALA A 47 0.83 1.86 1.55
C ALA A 47 2.32 1.68 1.90
N CYS A 48 3.21 2.18 1.04
CA CYS A 48 4.65 2.18 1.22
C CYS A 48 5.07 3.05 2.42
N GLY A 49 4.49 4.24 2.57
CA GLY A 49 4.79 5.14 3.68
C GLY A 49 4.52 4.50 5.06
N PHE A 50 3.34 3.88 5.23
CA PHE A 50 3.02 3.17 6.46
C PHE A 50 3.88 1.93 6.68
N ALA A 51 4.29 1.23 5.63
CA ALA A 51 5.18 0.08 5.73
C ALA A 51 6.57 0.50 6.24
N LEU A 52 7.15 1.55 5.65
CA LEU A 52 8.44 2.10 6.07
C LEU A 52 8.40 2.61 7.52
N LEU A 53 7.33 3.29 7.91
CA LEU A 53 7.14 3.74 9.28
C LEU A 53 7.11 2.56 10.27
N ALA A 54 6.40 1.49 9.94
CA ALA A 54 6.34 0.30 10.78
C ALA A 54 7.73 -0.37 10.93
N ILE A 55 8.50 -0.45 9.84
CA ILE A 55 9.87 -0.98 9.86
C ILE A 55 10.77 -0.11 10.74
N ALA A 56 10.70 1.22 10.61
CA ALA A 56 11.49 2.15 11.41
C ALA A 56 11.17 2.00 12.91
N LEU A 57 9.90 1.97 13.28
CA LEU A 57 9.49 1.78 14.68
C LEU A 57 9.92 0.41 15.22
N PHE A 58 9.82 -0.65 14.41
CA PHE A 58 10.30 -1.97 14.81
C PHE A 58 11.82 -2.00 15.02
N ALA A 59 12.59 -1.36 14.14
CA ALA A 59 14.03 -1.24 14.27
C ALA A 59 14.43 -0.47 15.53
N VAL A 60 13.80 0.69 15.78
CA VAL A 60 14.01 1.50 16.99
C VAL A 60 13.66 0.70 18.24
N HIS A 61 12.52 0.01 18.26
CA HIS A 61 12.11 -0.85 19.37
C HIS A 61 13.12 -1.98 19.63
N ARG A 62 13.64 -2.61 18.58
CA ARG A 62 14.65 -3.67 18.71
C ARG A 62 15.97 -3.14 19.27
N ILE A 63 16.41 -1.98 18.82
CA ILE A 63 17.62 -1.31 19.33
C ILE A 63 17.44 -0.96 20.80
N HIS A 64 16.30 -0.35 21.15
CA HIS A 64 15.98 0.02 22.53
C HIS A 64 15.90 -1.21 23.46
N ARG A 65 15.27 -2.30 23.03
CA ARG A 65 15.25 -3.57 23.78
C ARG A 65 16.65 -4.16 23.95
N ARG A 66 17.52 -4.05 22.96
CA ARG A 66 18.93 -4.50 23.06
C ARG A 66 19.73 -3.64 24.02
N SER A 67 19.50 -2.32 24.04
CA SER A 67 20.15 -1.40 24.98
C SER A 67 19.73 -1.67 26.43
N ARG A 68 18.43 -1.89 26.70
CA ARG A 68 17.94 -2.25 28.05
C ARG A 68 18.46 -3.58 28.60
N ARG A 69 18.97 -4.48 27.76
CA ARG A 69 19.59 -5.75 28.21
C ARG A 69 21.08 -5.61 28.54
N LYS A 70 21.71 -4.47 28.25
CA LYS A 70 23.14 -4.22 28.46
C LYS A 70 23.44 -3.40 29.71
N THR A 71 22.44 -2.83 30.36
CA THR A 71 22.59 -2.23 31.69
C THR A 71 22.29 -3.31 32.74
N PRO A 72 23.29 -3.73 33.53
CA PRO A 72 23.13 -4.74 34.58
C PRO A 72 22.25 -4.27 35.74
#